data_AF-A0A379AAP2-F1
#
_entry.id   AF-A0A379AAP2-F1
#
_cell.length_a   1.000
_cell.length_b   1.000
_cell.length_c   1.000
_cell.angle_alpha   90.00
_cell.angle_beta   90.00
_cell.angle_gamma   90.00
#
_symmetry.space_group_name_H-M   'P 1'
#
loop_
_entity.id
_entity.type
_entity.pdbx_description
1 polymer ?
#
loop_
_entity_poly.entity_id
_entity_poly.type
_entity_poly.pdbx_seq_one_letter_code
_entity_poly.pdbx_strand_id
1 'polypeptide(L)'
;MKTSAKLAASGLVALLLTGCASSTHQTAQQQLGQQSVLAVNWFQQSGEYQALTWQAFNTARMAFDQAPSLTGKPKAVIVDLDETMLDNSAYSAWQAKNGQPFSSKTWSAWTQARQAKAVPGAIEFARHVTQNGGTLFYVSNRDQKDYAATVANMQAARLPQRQR
;
A
#
# COMPACT_ATOMS: atom_id res chain seq x y z
N MET A 1 58.33 46.14 7.72
CA MET A 1 56.99 46.21 7.10
C MET A 1 56.83 45.05 6.13
N LYS A 2 55.72 44.30 6.25
CA LYS A 2 55.10 43.38 5.27
C LYS A 2 55.75 42.00 5.07
N THR A 3 55.08 40.95 5.57
CA THR A 3 54.80 39.67 4.86
C THR A 3 53.90 38.77 5.74
N SER A 4 52.59 39.04 5.79
CA SER A 4 51.61 38.12 6.40
C SER A 4 50.25 38.29 5.74
N ALA A 5 50.09 37.82 4.50
CA ALA A 5 48.79 37.91 3.81
C ALA A 5 48.61 36.92 2.63
N LYS A 6 49.25 35.75 2.64
CA LYS A 6 49.12 34.79 1.51
C LYS A 6 48.65 33.38 1.86
N LEU A 7 48.40 33.06 3.13
CA LEU A 7 47.94 31.71 3.54
C LEU A 7 46.44 31.61 3.83
N ALA A 8 45.72 32.72 3.96
CA ALA A 8 44.29 32.69 4.30
C ALA A 8 43.36 32.45 3.08
N ALA A 9 43.83 32.68 1.85
CA ALA A 9 42.98 32.60 0.66
C ALA A 9 42.74 31.17 0.15
N SER A 10 43.63 30.21 0.47
CA SER A 10 43.54 28.85 -0.06
C SER A 10 42.57 27.94 0.72
N GLY A 11 42.29 28.23 2.00
CA GLY A 11 41.36 27.44 2.81
C GLY A 11 39.87 27.67 2.49
N LEU A 12 39.52 28.88 2.04
CA LEU A 12 38.12 29.25 1.77
C LEU A 12 37.56 28.57 0.50
N VAL A 13 38.42 28.30 -0.49
CA VAL A 13 38.02 27.65 -1.76
C VAL A 13 37.74 26.16 -1.57
N ALA A 14 38.45 25.49 -0.65
CA ALA A 14 38.25 24.07 -0.37
C ALA A 14 36.91 23.79 0.35
N LEU A 15 36.41 24.72 1.15
CA LEU A 15 35.11 24.61 1.85
C LEU A 15 33.90 24.82 0.93
N LEU A 16 34.06 25.49 -0.21
CA LEU A 16 32.98 25.73 -1.18
C LEU A 16 32.74 24.54 -2.12
N LEU A 17 33.69 23.61 -2.23
CA LEU A 17 33.63 22.49 -3.20
C LEU A 17 33.03 21.21 -2.62
N THR A 18 32.86 21.11 -1.29
CA THR A 18 32.29 19.91 -0.63
C THR A 18 30.77 19.92 -0.50
N GLY A 19 30.07 20.99 -0.91
CA GLY A 19 28.62 21.14 -0.75
C GLY A 19 27.73 20.44 -1.79
N CYS A 20 28.27 19.94 -2.89
CA CYS A 20 27.47 19.48 -4.04
C CYS A 20 27.25 17.96 -4.11
N ALA A 21 27.87 17.15 -3.24
CA ALA A 21 27.87 15.70 -3.40
C ALA A 21 26.71 14.96 -2.69
N SER A 22 26.01 15.60 -1.75
CA SER A 22 24.97 14.94 -0.93
C SER A 22 23.55 15.08 -1.47
N SER A 23 23.32 15.85 -2.54
CA SER A 23 21.98 16.25 -3.01
C SER A 23 21.36 15.32 -4.05
N THR A 24 22.15 14.53 -4.76
CA THR A 24 21.68 13.77 -5.94
C THR A 24 20.75 12.61 -5.59
N HIS A 25 21.07 11.83 -4.54
CA HIS A 25 20.25 10.68 -4.15
C HIS A 25 18.88 11.06 -3.59
N GLN A 26 18.82 12.11 -2.76
CA GLN A 26 17.57 12.60 -2.19
C GLN A 26 16.67 13.22 -3.26
N THR A 27 17.27 13.91 -4.24
CA THR A 27 16.55 14.46 -5.41
C THR A 27 15.98 13.34 -6.30
N ALA A 28 16.73 12.24 -6.52
CA ALA A 28 16.26 11.12 -7.33
C ALA A 28 15.07 10.38 -6.69
N GLN A 29 15.12 10.12 -5.38
CA GLN A 29 13.99 9.46 -4.68
C GLN A 29 12.75 10.35 -4.62
N GLN A 30 12.94 11.66 -4.46
CA GLN A 30 11.84 12.62 -4.58
C GLN A 30 11.24 12.60 -5.99
N GLN A 31 12.06 12.57 -7.04
CA GLN A 31 11.58 12.48 -8.42
C GLN A 31 10.77 11.19 -8.68
N LEU A 32 11.23 10.04 -8.18
CA LEU A 32 10.48 8.79 -8.25
C LEU A 32 9.15 8.88 -7.50
N GLY A 33 9.14 9.49 -6.31
CA GLY A 33 7.91 9.77 -5.57
C GLY A 33 6.93 10.63 -6.38
N GLN A 34 7.41 11.71 -7.01
CA GLN A 34 6.60 12.60 -7.84
C GLN A 34 5.97 11.89 -9.05
N GLN A 35 6.68 10.95 -9.67
CA GLN A 35 6.15 10.16 -10.79
C GLN A 35 4.91 9.33 -10.40
N SER A 36 4.76 8.97 -9.12
CA SER A 36 3.60 8.21 -8.64
C SER A 36 2.37 9.08 -8.31
N VAL A 37 2.52 10.39 -8.17
CA VAL A 37 1.47 11.28 -7.62
C VAL A 37 0.19 11.23 -8.46
N LEU A 38 0.31 11.24 -9.79
CA LEU A 38 -0.87 11.18 -10.66
C LEU A 38 -1.62 9.85 -10.49
N ALA A 39 -0.89 8.73 -10.38
CA ALA A 39 -1.49 7.41 -10.18
C ALA A 39 -2.16 7.30 -8.81
N VAL A 40 -1.52 7.82 -7.75
CA VAL A 40 -2.12 7.88 -6.41
C VAL A 40 -3.38 8.76 -6.40
N ASN A 41 -3.35 9.91 -7.08
CA ASN A 41 -4.53 10.76 -7.22
C ASN A 41 -5.68 10.05 -7.94
N TRP A 42 -5.40 9.36 -9.05
CA TRP A 42 -6.41 8.56 -9.73
C TRP A 42 -6.97 7.46 -8.82
N PHE A 43 -6.11 6.71 -8.13
CA PHE A 43 -6.54 5.64 -7.22
C PHE A 43 -7.41 6.17 -6.05
N GLN A 44 -7.03 7.31 -5.46
CA GLN A 44 -7.71 7.85 -4.28
C GLN A 44 -8.94 8.69 -4.57
N GLN A 45 -8.98 9.37 -5.73
CA GLN A 45 -9.97 10.42 -5.99
C GLN A 45 -10.86 10.15 -7.19
N SER A 46 -10.46 9.28 -8.11
CA SER A 46 -11.24 9.06 -9.34
C SER A 46 -12.50 8.25 -9.06
N GLY A 47 -13.58 8.59 -9.78
CA GLY A 47 -14.76 7.74 -9.83
C GLY A 47 -14.49 6.47 -10.64
N GLU A 48 -13.56 6.54 -11.58
CA GLU A 48 -13.15 5.44 -12.46
C GLU A 48 -12.53 4.28 -11.67
N TYR A 49 -11.63 4.55 -10.71
CA TYR A 49 -11.09 3.50 -9.84
C TYR A 49 -12.23 2.82 -9.06
N GLN A 50 -13.13 3.60 -8.45
CA GLN A 50 -14.27 3.05 -7.72
C GLN A 50 -15.18 2.21 -8.64
N ALA A 51 -15.46 2.70 -9.84
CA ALA A 51 -16.26 1.98 -10.83
C ALA A 51 -15.61 0.65 -11.22
N LEU A 52 -14.27 0.62 -11.38
CA LEU A 52 -13.53 -0.60 -11.69
C LEU A 52 -13.55 -1.61 -10.54
N THR A 53 -13.39 -1.18 -9.28
CA THR A 53 -13.44 -2.12 -8.14
C THR A 53 -14.85 -2.69 -7.98
N TRP A 54 -15.89 -1.86 -8.12
CA TRP A 54 -17.27 -2.34 -8.14
C TRP A 54 -17.55 -3.29 -9.30
N GLN A 55 -17.06 -2.99 -10.50
CA GLN A 55 -17.18 -3.87 -11.65
C GLN A 55 -16.54 -5.24 -11.38
N ALA A 56 -15.34 -5.25 -10.80
CA ALA A 56 -14.64 -6.48 -10.45
C ALA A 56 -15.44 -7.30 -9.43
N PHE A 57 -15.91 -6.69 -8.33
CA PHE A 57 -16.66 -7.41 -7.30
C PHE A 57 -18.06 -7.85 -7.73
N ASN A 58 -18.75 -7.05 -8.56
CA ASN A 58 -20.02 -7.45 -9.16
C ASN A 58 -19.83 -8.66 -10.09
N THR A 59 -18.76 -8.66 -10.87
CA THR A 59 -18.40 -9.79 -11.75
C THR A 59 -18.03 -11.03 -10.93
N ALA A 60 -17.23 -10.86 -9.88
CA ALA A 60 -16.86 -11.94 -8.97
C ALA A 60 -18.07 -12.54 -8.25
N ARG A 61 -19.06 -11.71 -7.87
CA ARG A 61 -20.33 -12.16 -7.31
C ARG A 61 -21.11 -13.04 -8.30
N MET A 62 -21.28 -12.58 -9.54
CA MET A 62 -21.95 -13.37 -10.58
C MET A 62 -21.23 -14.71 -10.81
N ALA A 63 -19.90 -14.68 -10.88
CA ALA A 63 -19.09 -15.89 -11.04
C ALA A 63 -19.24 -16.84 -9.85
N PHE A 64 -19.24 -16.34 -8.61
CA PHE A 64 -19.47 -17.15 -7.42
C PHE A 64 -20.86 -17.81 -7.42
N ASP A 65 -21.90 -17.06 -7.77
CA ASP A 65 -23.27 -17.56 -7.81
C ASP A 65 -23.43 -18.67 -8.86
N GLN A 66 -22.83 -18.48 -10.04
CA GLN A 66 -22.89 -19.43 -11.16
C GLN A 66 -21.94 -20.63 -11.02
N ALA A 67 -20.86 -20.51 -10.24
CA ALA A 67 -19.91 -21.61 -10.07
C ALA A 67 -20.62 -22.84 -9.48
N PRO A 68 -20.44 -24.05 -10.04
CA PRO A 68 -20.97 -25.26 -9.42
C PRO A 68 -20.22 -25.56 -8.12
N SER A 69 -20.92 -26.07 -7.11
CA SER A 69 -20.26 -26.71 -5.97
C SER A 69 -19.78 -28.10 -6.37
N LEU A 70 -18.56 -28.46 -6.00
CA LEU A 70 -18.11 -29.85 -6.11
C LEU A 70 -18.87 -30.70 -5.08
N THR A 71 -19.28 -31.92 -5.45
CA THR A 71 -20.02 -32.83 -4.58
C THR A 71 -19.30 -33.01 -3.24
N GLY A 72 -19.99 -32.70 -2.14
CA GLY A 72 -19.45 -32.81 -0.78
C GLY A 72 -18.38 -31.78 -0.40
N LYS A 73 -18.15 -30.72 -1.19
CA LYS A 73 -17.17 -29.66 -0.87
C LYS A 73 -17.83 -28.27 -0.93
N PRO A 74 -17.65 -27.42 0.10
CA PRO A 74 -18.12 -26.03 0.05
C PRO A 74 -17.36 -25.22 -1.00
N LYS A 75 -17.99 -24.17 -1.54
CA LYS A 75 -17.33 -23.23 -2.45
C LYS A 75 -16.22 -22.49 -1.69
N ALA A 76 -15.08 -22.29 -2.34
CA ALA A 76 -13.98 -21.48 -1.82
C ALA A 76 -13.73 -20.31 -2.77
N VAL A 77 -13.45 -19.14 -2.18
CA VAL A 77 -12.99 -17.95 -2.89
C VAL A 77 -11.64 -17.57 -2.29
N ILE A 78 -10.64 -17.43 -3.14
CA ILE A 78 -9.29 -17.01 -2.76
C ILE A 78 -9.12 -15.56 -3.20
N VAL A 79 -8.69 -14.71 -2.28
CA VAL A 79 -8.41 -13.30 -2.55
C VAL A 79 -7.07 -12.91 -1.96
N ASP A 80 -6.37 -12.01 -2.64
CA ASP A 80 -5.29 -11.23 -2.02
C ASP A 80 -5.87 -10.21 -1.03
N LEU A 81 -5.01 -9.58 -0.23
CA LEU A 81 -5.37 -8.50 0.69
C LEU A 81 -5.04 -7.13 0.15
N ASP A 82 -3.77 -6.84 -0.11
CA ASP A 82 -3.30 -5.49 -0.38
C ASP A 82 -3.73 -5.04 -1.79
N GLU A 83 -4.32 -3.85 -1.88
CA GLU A 83 -4.93 -3.28 -3.10
C GLU A 83 -6.04 -4.14 -3.74
N THR A 84 -6.47 -5.22 -3.06
CA THR A 84 -7.60 -6.09 -3.46
C THR A 84 -8.76 -5.98 -2.48
N MET A 85 -8.53 -6.30 -1.20
CA MET A 85 -9.56 -6.22 -0.14
C MET A 85 -9.31 -5.04 0.80
N LEU A 86 -8.04 -4.69 1.03
CA LEU A 86 -7.59 -3.55 1.81
C LEU A 86 -6.90 -2.52 0.92
N ASP A 87 -7.27 -1.25 1.10
CA ASP A 87 -6.67 -0.09 0.44
C ASP A 87 -5.55 0.48 1.33
N ASN A 88 -4.32 0.38 0.83
CA ASN A 88 -3.12 0.95 1.47
C ASN A 88 -2.60 2.20 0.76
N SER A 89 -3.39 2.84 -0.10
CA SER A 89 -2.98 4.01 -0.88
C SER A 89 -2.49 5.18 -0.02
N ALA A 90 -2.91 5.27 1.26
CA ALA A 90 -2.38 6.24 2.21
C ALA A 90 -0.89 6.05 2.49
N TYR A 91 -0.39 4.81 2.50
CA TYR A 91 1.04 4.51 2.56
C TYR A 91 1.75 4.98 1.28
N SER A 92 1.18 4.70 0.10
CA SER A 92 1.73 5.18 -1.18
C SER A 92 1.76 6.71 -1.27
N ALA A 93 0.73 7.40 -0.76
CA ALA A 93 0.70 8.85 -0.66
C ALA A 93 1.77 9.39 0.30
N TRP A 94 1.99 8.72 1.44
CA TRP A 94 3.09 9.04 2.35
C TRP A 94 4.45 8.85 1.68
N GLN A 95 4.66 7.77 0.91
CA GLN A 95 5.89 7.54 0.15
C GLN A 95 6.15 8.66 -0.86
N ALA A 96 5.14 9.01 -1.66
CA ALA A 96 5.23 10.07 -2.66
C ALA A 96 5.55 11.43 -2.02
N LYS A 97 4.85 11.78 -0.92
CA LYS A 97 5.06 13.04 -0.19
C LYS A 97 6.46 13.15 0.41
N ASN A 98 7.00 12.05 0.94
CA ASN A 98 8.28 12.05 1.66
C ASN A 98 9.48 11.60 0.82
N GLY A 99 9.28 11.30 -0.47
CA GLY A 99 10.31 10.75 -1.36
C GLY A 99 10.91 9.46 -0.79
N GLN A 100 10.08 8.59 -0.20
CA GLN A 100 10.55 7.36 0.44
C GLN A 100 10.27 6.16 -0.46
N PRO A 101 11.27 5.33 -0.77
CA PRO A 101 11.03 4.05 -1.45
C PRO A 101 10.30 3.09 -0.52
N PHE A 102 9.87 1.95 -1.06
CA PHE A 102 9.36 0.86 -0.23
C PHE A 102 10.45 0.34 0.70
N SER A 103 10.09 0.04 1.95
CA SER A 103 10.90 -0.76 2.85
C SER A 103 10.00 -1.62 3.74
N SER A 104 10.42 -2.84 4.07
CA SER A 104 9.66 -3.72 4.97
C SER A 104 9.49 -3.11 6.37
N LYS A 105 10.40 -2.23 6.80
CA LYS A 105 10.31 -1.52 8.09
C LYS A 105 9.16 -0.52 8.11
N THR A 106 9.08 0.35 7.10
CA THR A 106 8.01 1.35 7.00
C THR A 106 6.67 0.72 6.69
N TRP A 107 6.66 -0.37 5.91
CA TRP A 107 5.46 -1.17 5.67
C TRP A 107 4.91 -1.85 6.92
N SER A 108 5.78 -2.45 7.74
CA SER A 108 5.36 -3.03 9.03
C SER A 108 4.81 -1.94 9.95
N ALA A 109 5.45 -0.76 10.02
CA ALA A 109 4.92 0.38 10.78
C ALA A 109 3.51 0.83 10.29
N TRP A 110 3.29 0.89 8.97
CA TRP A 110 1.97 1.14 8.38
C TRP A 110 0.94 0.08 8.79
N THR A 111 1.29 -1.21 8.67
CA THR A 111 0.41 -2.30 9.04
C THR A 111 0.04 -2.24 10.52
N GLN A 112 1.00 -1.92 11.39
CA GLN A 112 0.78 -1.75 12.83
C GLN A 112 -0.08 -0.55 13.19
N ALA A 113 -0.13 0.48 12.32
CA ALA A 113 -1.04 1.61 12.50
C ALA A 113 -2.51 1.22 12.33
N ARG A 114 -2.81 0.13 11.61
CA ARG A 114 -4.17 -0.42 11.40
C ARG A 114 -5.15 0.57 10.75
N GLN A 115 -4.65 1.34 9.79
CA GLN A 115 -5.39 2.42 9.14
C GLN A 115 -5.83 2.10 7.70
N ALA A 116 -5.54 0.90 7.19
CA ALA A 116 -5.98 0.51 5.86
C ALA A 116 -7.52 0.46 5.80
N LYS A 117 -8.10 0.99 4.73
CA LYS A 117 -9.55 0.96 4.50
C LYS A 117 -9.92 -0.28 3.71
N ALA A 118 -11.20 -0.61 3.61
CA ALA A 118 -11.63 -1.62 2.65
C ALA A 118 -11.67 -1.04 1.23
N VAL A 119 -11.29 -1.83 0.23
CA VAL A 119 -11.51 -1.49 -1.18
C VAL A 119 -13.02 -1.43 -1.46
N PRO A 120 -13.54 -0.48 -2.25
CA PRO A 120 -14.97 -0.37 -2.52
C PRO A 120 -15.53 -1.66 -3.14
N GLY A 121 -16.59 -2.21 -2.54
CA GLY A 121 -17.23 -3.47 -2.93
C GLY A 121 -16.66 -4.73 -2.27
N ALA A 122 -15.50 -4.66 -1.62
CA ALA A 122 -14.85 -5.82 -1.03
C ALA A 122 -15.63 -6.41 0.16
N ILE A 123 -16.20 -5.54 1.01
CA ILE A 123 -16.98 -5.96 2.19
C ILE A 123 -18.26 -6.68 1.74
N GLU A 124 -18.97 -6.09 0.77
CA GLU A 124 -20.22 -6.60 0.22
C GLU A 124 -20.00 -7.96 -0.45
N PHE A 125 -18.94 -8.09 -1.25
CA PHE A 125 -18.58 -9.35 -1.88
C PHE A 125 -18.20 -10.42 -0.83
N ALA A 126 -17.33 -10.10 0.14
CA ALA A 126 -16.93 -11.04 1.17
C ALA A 126 -18.12 -11.53 2.01
N ARG A 127 -19.02 -10.62 2.37
CA ARG A 127 -20.27 -10.97 3.07
C ARG A 127 -21.17 -11.83 2.20
N HIS A 128 -21.34 -11.48 0.93
CA HIS A 128 -22.13 -12.29 0.00
C HIS A 128 -21.62 -13.73 -0.06
N VAL A 129 -20.33 -13.93 -0.25
CA VAL A 129 -19.75 -15.28 -0.31
C VAL A 129 -20.00 -16.05 1.00
N THR A 130 -19.69 -15.44 2.15
CA THR A 130 -19.84 -16.10 3.46
C THR A 130 -21.29 -16.40 3.85
N GLN A 131 -22.23 -15.55 3.44
CA GLN A 131 -23.67 -15.75 3.69
C GLN A 131 -24.30 -16.78 2.75
N ASN A 132 -23.68 -17.07 1.60
CA ASN A 132 -24.19 -18.01 0.60
C ASN A 132 -23.37 -19.31 0.54
N GLY A 133 -22.88 -19.77 1.70
CA GLY A 133 -22.25 -21.09 1.86
C GLY A 133 -20.83 -21.21 1.29
N GLY A 134 -20.21 -20.09 0.88
CA GLY A 134 -18.81 -20.04 0.48
C GLY A 134 -17.88 -19.74 1.65
N THR A 135 -16.61 -20.10 1.50
CA THR A 135 -15.52 -19.72 2.42
C THR A 135 -14.54 -18.80 1.71
N LEU A 136 -14.26 -17.63 2.30
CA LEU A 136 -13.16 -16.77 1.85
C LEU A 136 -11.84 -17.23 2.47
N PHE A 137 -10.80 -17.28 1.63
CA PHE A 137 -9.42 -17.45 2.03
C PHE A 137 -8.62 -16.22 1.60
N TYR A 138 -8.04 -15.54 2.58
CA TYR A 138 -7.13 -14.42 2.36
C TYR A 138 -5.72 -14.97 2.25
N VAL A 139 -5.14 -14.91 1.05
CA VAL A 139 -3.77 -15.37 0.77
C VAL A 139 -2.94 -14.14 0.42
N SER A 140 -2.07 -13.73 1.35
CA SER A 140 -1.35 -12.47 1.26
C SER A 140 0.12 -12.65 1.63
N ASN A 141 0.96 -11.80 1.04
CA ASN A 141 2.39 -11.69 1.36
C ASN A 141 2.68 -10.80 2.57
N ARG A 142 1.67 -10.34 3.33
CA ARG A 142 1.91 -9.66 4.60
C ARG A 142 2.67 -10.58 5.54
N ASP A 143 3.68 -10.00 6.18
CA ASP A 143 4.64 -10.72 7.00
C ASP A 143 3.97 -11.30 8.25
N GLN A 144 4.37 -12.50 8.69
CA GLN A 144 3.70 -13.22 9.78
C GLN A 144 3.75 -12.44 11.11
N LYS A 145 4.79 -11.64 11.31
CA LYS A 145 4.93 -10.75 12.48
C LYS A 145 3.84 -9.66 12.55
N ASP A 146 3.28 -9.29 11.39
CA ASP A 146 2.26 -8.26 11.25
C ASP A 146 0.83 -8.84 11.22
N TYR A 147 0.70 -10.16 11.42
CA TYR A 147 -0.57 -10.89 11.35
C TYR A 147 -1.63 -10.33 12.31
N ALA A 148 -1.27 -10.13 13.58
CA ALA A 148 -2.23 -9.66 14.59
C ALA A 148 -2.79 -8.27 14.25
N ALA A 149 -1.95 -7.37 13.74
CA ALA A 149 -2.41 -6.06 13.31
C ALA A 149 -3.24 -6.12 12.03
N THR A 150 -2.88 -7.00 11.10
CA THR A 150 -3.68 -7.25 9.89
C THR A 150 -5.07 -7.74 10.25
N VAL A 151 -5.20 -8.75 11.13
CA VAL A 151 -6.51 -9.24 11.59
C VAL A 151 -7.31 -8.13 12.27
N ALA A 152 -6.70 -7.36 13.16
CA ALA A 152 -7.37 -6.24 13.83
C ALA A 152 -7.85 -5.17 12.83
N ASN A 153 -7.04 -4.84 11.82
CA ASN A 153 -7.44 -3.90 10.77
C ASN A 153 -8.60 -4.47 9.95
N MET A 154 -8.56 -5.76 9.56
CA MET A 154 -9.64 -6.40 8.81
C MET A 154 -10.96 -6.43 9.59
N GLN A 155 -10.90 -6.69 10.90
CA GLN A 155 -12.06 -6.61 11.79
C GLN A 155 -12.64 -5.19 11.85
N ALA A 156 -11.78 -4.18 12.00
CA ALA A 156 -12.20 -2.77 11.98
C ALA A 156 -12.81 -2.36 10.63
N ALA A 157 -12.27 -2.87 9.52
CA ALA A 157 -12.79 -2.72 8.17
C ALA A 157 -14.02 -3.60 7.87
N ARG A 158 -14.48 -4.41 8.84
CA ARG A 158 -15.65 -5.30 8.74
C ARG A 158 -15.52 -6.40 7.68
N LEU A 159 -14.30 -6.81 7.36
CA LEU A 159 -14.04 -7.97 6.50
C LEU A 159 -14.23 -9.27 7.32
N PRO A 160 -15.13 -10.19 6.91
CA PRO A 160 -15.38 -11.43 7.62
C PRO A 160 -14.09 -12.25 7.81
N GLN A 161 -13.82 -12.68 9.04
CA GLN A 161 -12.72 -13.59 9.35
C GLN A 161 -13.31 -14.94 9.78
N ARG A 162 -12.69 -16.05 9.36
CA ARG A 162 -13.02 -17.34 9.94
C ARG A 162 -12.48 -17.36 11.37
N GLN A 163 -13.37 -17.50 12.35
CA GLN A 163 -12.94 -17.80 13.72
C GLN A 163 -12.31 -19.20 13.72
N ARG A 164 -11.14 -19.31 14.36
CA ARG A 164 -10.46 -20.60 14.54
C ARG A 164 -11.14 -21.40 15.65
#